data_AF-A0A174DKU3-F1
#
_entry.id   AF-A0A174DKU3-F1
#
_cell.length_a   1.000
_cell.length_b   1.000
_cell.length_c   1.000
_cell.angle_alpha   90.00
_cell.angle_beta   90.00
_cell.angle_gamma   90.00
#
_symmetry.space_group_name_H-M   'P 1'
#
loop_
_entity.id
_entity.type
_entity.pdbx_description
1 polymer ?
#
loop_
_entity_poly.entity_id
_entity_poly.type
_entity_poly.pdbx_seq_one_letter_code
_entity_poly.pdbx_strand_id
1 'polypeptide(L)'
;MIKRTCKQCGKDFTLTDSEVNFYKSKDLDIPKRCSECRKKNKDNNNNVNKDNINNFDISNKQENNNYSNNRSYNNNNNNKKKYTFGSVIAAGLVVILLLVGKVFNITPNWGEIFNTAQSEQSSNVSLEFRNEALWEDHFLKHRSEFGYSTKEEYLKGANEVINSATSLHKFEAEDNDEIYYDESKNEIVFVSSDGYIRTYFRPSEGINYYNRQ
;
A
#
# COMPACT_ATOMS: atom_id res chain seq x y z
N MET A 1 2.30 13.11 16.61
CA MET A 1 2.68 11.88 17.33
C MET A 1 1.57 10.85 17.13
N ILE A 2 1.91 9.60 16.78
CA ILE A 2 0.92 8.52 16.51
C ILE A 2 1.04 7.43 17.58
N LYS A 3 -0.06 7.06 18.24
CA LYS A 3 -0.12 5.93 19.20
C LYS A 3 -0.75 4.71 18.53
N ARG A 4 -0.15 3.54 18.69
CA ARG A 4 -0.63 2.27 18.10
C ARG A 4 -0.35 1.10 19.03
N THR A 5 -1.10 0.02 18.88
CA THR A 5 -0.84 -1.26 19.56
C THR A 5 -0.02 -2.17 18.66
N CYS A 6 1.03 -2.81 19.18
CA CYS A 6 1.91 -3.66 18.39
C CYS A 6 1.23 -4.97 17.97
N LYS A 7 1.12 -5.24 16.66
CA LYS A 7 0.52 -6.47 16.09
C LYS A 7 1.19 -7.79 16.53
N GLN A 8 2.38 -7.74 17.12
CA GLN A 8 3.13 -8.94 17.54
C GLN A 8 3.12 -9.17 19.05
N CYS A 9 3.27 -8.13 19.86
CA CYS A 9 3.34 -8.29 21.32
C CYS A 9 2.16 -7.67 22.09
N GLY A 10 1.22 -7.01 21.40
CA GLY A 10 0.05 -6.37 22.01
C GLY A 10 0.37 -5.13 22.86
N LYS A 11 1.64 -4.73 22.99
CA LYS A 11 2.02 -3.53 23.75
C LYS A 11 1.77 -2.27 22.93
N ASP A 12 1.27 -1.25 23.59
CA ASP A 12 1.18 0.09 23.02
C ASP A 12 2.57 0.69 22.82
N PHE A 13 2.74 1.36 21.70
CA PHE A 13 3.94 2.12 21.39
C PHE A 13 3.54 3.41 20.68
N THR A 14 4.46 4.36 20.69
CA THR A 14 4.23 5.68 20.11
C THR A 14 5.32 5.99 19.11
N LEU A 15 4.93 6.52 17.95
CA LEU A 15 5.82 7.08 16.96
C LEU A 15 5.82 8.60 17.10
N THR A 16 6.98 9.16 17.37
CA THR A 16 7.21 10.60 17.36
C THR A 16 7.04 11.16 15.95
N ASP A 17 6.76 12.46 15.82
CA ASP A 17 6.65 13.09 14.50
C ASP A 17 7.97 13.02 13.72
N SER A 18 9.10 13.07 14.42
CA SER A 18 10.43 12.85 13.83
C SER A 18 10.60 11.44 13.28
N GLU A 19 10.12 10.41 13.97
CA GLU A 19 10.14 9.03 13.46
C GLU A 19 9.21 8.87 12.25
N VAL A 20 7.99 9.39 12.31
CA VAL A 20 7.05 9.36 11.18
C VAL A 20 7.68 10.05 9.97
N ASN A 21 8.28 11.22 10.16
CA ASN A 21 8.98 11.94 9.11
C ASN A 21 10.19 11.19 8.59
N PHE A 22 10.93 10.48 9.45
CA PHE A 22 12.02 9.61 9.02
C PHE A 22 11.51 8.55 8.04
N TYR A 23 10.46 7.80 8.38
CA TYR A 23 9.88 6.78 7.50
C TYR A 23 9.44 7.38 6.15
N LYS A 24 8.65 8.45 6.20
CA LYS A 24 8.18 9.13 4.98
C LYS A 24 9.32 9.69 4.14
N SER A 25 10.35 10.28 4.76
CA SER A 25 11.52 10.83 4.05
C SER A 25 12.40 9.76 3.40
N LYS A 26 12.31 8.53 3.91
CA LYS A 26 12.99 7.35 3.36
C LYS A 26 12.09 6.57 2.41
N ASP A 27 10.89 7.08 2.14
CA ASP A 27 9.89 6.42 1.31
C ASP A 27 9.60 5.00 1.80
N LEU A 28 9.37 4.88 3.11
CA LEU A 28 9.09 3.64 3.81
C LEU A 28 7.71 3.68 4.47
N ASP A 29 7.10 2.50 4.58
CA ASP A 29 5.88 2.31 5.34
C ASP A 29 6.08 2.56 6.85
N ILE A 30 5.04 3.14 7.46
CA ILE A 30 4.96 3.31 8.91
C ILE A 30 4.81 1.93 9.58
N PRO A 31 5.60 1.61 10.61
CA PRO A 31 5.61 0.27 11.18
C PRO A 31 4.36 -0.07 12.01
N LYS A 32 3.78 -1.25 11.76
CA LYS A 32 2.73 -1.90 12.58
C LYS A 32 3.24 -2.55 13.88
N ARG A 33 4.57 -2.59 14.08
CA ARG A 33 5.23 -3.27 15.21
C ARG A 33 6.15 -2.29 15.95
N CYS A 34 6.21 -2.43 17.27
CA CYS A 34 7.14 -1.67 18.11
C CYS A 34 8.60 -1.95 17.73
N SER A 35 9.52 -1.07 18.16
CA SER A 35 10.97 -1.19 17.85
C SER A 35 11.51 -2.56 18.22
N GLU A 36 11.15 -3.06 19.40
CA GLU A 36 11.65 -4.32 19.94
C GLU A 36 11.25 -5.53 19.08
N CYS A 37 9.97 -5.59 18.68
CA CYS A 37 9.50 -6.65 17.79
C CYS A 37 10.13 -6.57 16.40
N ARG A 38 10.33 -5.37 15.85
CA ARG A 38 11.00 -5.20 14.55
C ARG A 38 12.46 -5.66 14.61
N LYS A 39 13.18 -5.32 15.68
CA LYS A 39 14.57 -5.73 15.89
C LYS A 39 14.68 -7.25 16.00
N LYS A 40 13.84 -7.88 16.81
CA LYS A 40 13.78 -9.34 16.96
C LYS A 40 13.54 -10.06 15.63
N ASN A 41 12.64 -9.55 14.79
CA ASN A 41 12.36 -10.18 13.49
C ASN A 41 13.53 -10.02 12.50
N LYS A 42 14.24 -8.89 12.55
CA LYS A 42 15.46 -8.68 11.76
C LYS A 42 16.55 -9.68 12.14
N ASP A 43 16.76 -9.88 13.44
CA ASP A 43 17.78 -10.81 13.95
C ASP A 43 17.45 -12.25 13.55
N ASN A 44 16.18 -12.64 13.62
CA ASN A 44 15.73 -13.97 13.17
C ASN A 44 15.97 -14.19 11.66
N ASN A 45 15.65 -13.21 10.80
CA ASN A 45 15.90 -13.35 9.36
C ASN A 45 17.40 -13.47 9.03
N ASN A 46 18.26 -12.76 9.77
CA ASN A 46 19.70 -12.86 9.59
C ASN A 46 20.24 -14.24 10.01
N ASN A 47 19.68 -14.83 11.07
CA ASN A 47 20.06 -16.18 11.51
C ASN A 47 19.59 -17.25 10.54
N VAL A 48 18.35 -17.16 10.04
CA VAL A 48 17.82 -18.08 9.01
C VAL A 48 18.63 -18.04 7.73
N ASN A 49 19.06 -16.85 7.27
CA ASN A 49 19.95 -16.75 6.10
C ASN A 49 21.34 -17.34 6.36
N LYS A 50 21.84 -17.30 7.60
CA LYS A 50 23.14 -17.90 7.95
C LYS A 50 23.09 -19.43 7.93
N ASP A 51 21.98 -20.01 8.34
CA ASP A 51 21.79 -21.47 8.35
C ASP A 51 21.46 -22.03 6.96
N ASN A 52 20.76 -21.26 6.11
CA ASN A 52 20.45 -21.65 4.73
C ASN A 52 21.67 -21.58 3.78
N ILE A 53 22.67 -20.75 4.08
CA ILE A 53 23.94 -20.74 3.32
C ILE A 53 24.73 -22.04 3.56
N ASN A 54 24.66 -22.61 4.77
CA ASN A 54 25.42 -23.82 5.12
C ASN A 54 24.84 -25.13 4.55
N ASN A 55 23.64 -25.09 3.92
CA ASN A 55 22.98 -26.27 3.35
C ASN A 55 22.96 -26.28 1.80
N PHE A 56 23.58 -25.30 1.13
CA PHE A 56 23.70 -25.26 -0.34
C PHE A 56 25.10 -25.65 -0.85
N ASP A 57 26.02 -26.03 0.03
CA ASP A 57 27.44 -26.26 -0.30
C ASP A 57 27.81 -27.76 -0.45
N ILE A 58 27.01 -28.60 -1.12
CA ILE A 58 27.50 -29.88 -1.71
C ILE A 58 26.76 -30.20 -3.03
N SER A 59 26.83 -29.34 -4.04
CA SER A 59 26.84 -29.74 -5.46
C SER A 59 26.90 -28.52 -6.37
N ASN A 60 28.09 -27.91 -6.49
CA ASN A 60 28.62 -27.34 -7.75
C ASN A 60 29.80 -26.42 -7.41
N LYS A 61 30.98 -27.04 -7.28
CA LYS A 61 32.23 -26.31 -7.32
C LYS A 61 32.59 -26.08 -8.79
N GLN A 62 32.21 -24.92 -9.34
CA GLN A 62 33.04 -24.27 -10.36
C GLN A 62 32.70 -22.78 -10.51
N GLU A 63 33.72 -22.01 -10.11
CA GLU A 63 34.17 -20.74 -10.66
C GLU A 63 33.44 -19.42 -10.36
N ASN A 64 34.20 -18.61 -9.60
CA ASN A 64 34.49 -17.20 -9.84
C ASN A 64 33.31 -16.24 -9.71
N ASN A 65 33.27 -15.50 -8.58
CA ASN A 65 33.74 -14.11 -8.55
C ASN A 65 33.65 -13.54 -7.14
N ASN A 66 34.78 -12.99 -6.66
CA ASN A 66 34.86 -12.18 -5.46
C ASN A 66 34.00 -10.92 -5.62
N TYR A 67 32.89 -10.83 -4.88
CA TYR A 67 32.22 -9.55 -4.65
C TYR A 67 32.13 -9.29 -3.15
N SER A 68 33.15 -8.61 -2.64
CA SER A 68 33.12 -7.94 -1.35
C SER A 68 32.24 -6.70 -1.47
N ASN A 69 31.00 -6.77 -0.97
CA ASN A 69 30.11 -5.61 -0.92
C ASN A 69 30.34 -4.81 0.37
N ASN A 70 31.39 -3.99 0.37
CA ASN A 70 31.45 -2.81 1.23
C ASN A 70 30.68 -1.68 0.54
N ARG A 71 29.42 -1.42 0.95
CA ARG A 71 28.71 -0.20 0.53
C ARG A 71 28.94 0.91 1.54
N SER A 72 29.97 1.70 1.23
CA SER A 72 30.13 3.07 1.67
C SER A 72 29.03 3.94 1.06
N TYR A 73 28.31 4.69 1.88
CA TYR A 73 27.30 5.64 1.45
C TYR A 73 27.99 6.89 0.90
N ASN A 74 27.74 7.20 -0.38
CA ASN A 74 28.11 8.48 -0.97
C ASN A 74 26.82 9.22 -1.35
N ASN A 75 26.70 10.46 -0.88
CA ASN A 75 25.48 11.24 -0.86
C ASN A 75 25.61 12.35 -1.90
N ASN A 76 24.76 12.35 -2.93
CA ASN A 76 24.64 13.46 -3.87
C ASN A 76 23.17 13.87 -3.99
N ASN A 77 22.90 15.06 -3.47
CA ASN A 77 21.64 15.78 -3.55
C ASN A 77 21.35 16.20 -5.00
N ASN A 78 20.10 16.06 -5.45
CA ASN A 78 19.55 16.92 -6.48
C ASN A 78 18.08 17.23 -6.19
N ASN A 79 17.80 18.53 -6.05
CA ASN A 79 16.50 19.12 -5.76
C ASN A 79 15.58 19.07 -6.99
N LYS A 80 14.31 18.69 -6.81
CA LYS A 80 13.21 19.16 -7.68
C LYS A 80 12.00 19.57 -6.84
N LYS A 81 11.46 20.72 -7.21
CA LYS A 81 10.42 21.50 -6.52
C LYS A 81 9.06 20.79 -6.55
N LYS A 82 8.33 20.89 -5.44
CA LYS A 82 6.95 20.41 -5.27
C LYS A 82 5.97 21.57 -5.49
N TYR A 83 4.83 21.30 -6.15
CA TYR A 83 3.66 22.16 -6.14
C TYR A 83 2.53 21.49 -5.36
N THR A 84 1.84 22.29 -4.55
CA THR A 84 0.63 21.93 -3.81
C THR A 84 -0.48 22.84 -4.26
N PHE A 85 -1.64 22.31 -4.66
CA PHE A 85 -2.87 23.10 -4.73
C PHE A 85 -3.90 22.49 -3.80
N GLY A 86 -4.31 23.32 -2.83
CA GLY A 86 -5.29 22.99 -1.80
C GLY A 86 -6.73 23.17 -2.31
N SER A 87 -7.59 22.30 -1.82
CA SER A 87 -9.02 22.27 -2.12
C SER A 87 -9.79 23.21 -1.18
N VAL A 88 -10.13 24.41 -1.65
CA VAL A 88 -11.07 25.31 -0.95
C VAL A 88 -12.00 25.99 -1.96
N ILE A 89 -12.93 25.27 -2.60
CA ILE A 89 -14.12 25.87 -3.22
C ILE A 89 -15.28 24.85 -3.21
N ALA A 90 -15.99 24.72 -2.08
CA ALA A 90 -17.24 23.94 -2.07
C ALA A 90 -18.44 24.73 -1.50
N ALA A 91 -18.22 25.67 -0.59
CA ALA A 91 -19.32 26.39 0.07
C ALA A 91 -19.94 27.52 -0.77
N GLY A 92 -19.18 28.15 -1.69
CA GLY A 92 -19.67 29.30 -2.47
C GLY A 92 -20.66 28.94 -3.59
N LEU A 93 -20.57 27.74 -4.15
CA LEU A 93 -21.37 27.31 -5.32
C LEU A 93 -22.83 26.99 -4.96
N VAL A 94 -23.09 26.51 -3.73
CA VAL A 94 -24.43 26.13 -3.26
C VAL A 94 -25.33 27.35 -3.04
N VAL A 95 -24.77 28.47 -2.55
CA VAL A 95 -25.54 29.70 -2.30
C VAL A 95 -25.96 30.38 -3.61
N ILE A 96 -25.12 30.31 -4.64
CA ILE A 96 -25.42 30.88 -5.96
C ILE A 96 -26.56 30.11 -6.64
N LEU A 97 -26.55 28.77 -6.62
CA LEU A 97 -27.60 27.93 -7.22
C LEU A 97 -29.00 28.18 -6.62
N LEU A 98 -29.09 28.45 -5.31
CA LEU A 98 -30.35 28.78 -4.64
C LEU A 98 -30.93 30.14 -5.04
N LEU A 99 -30.08 31.10 -5.43
CA LEU A 99 -30.51 32.41 -5.89
C LEU A 99 -30.99 32.38 -7.36
N VAL A 100 -30.35 31.58 -8.23
CA VAL A 100 -30.74 31.48 -9.64
C VAL A 100 -32.08 30.75 -9.82
N GLY A 101 -32.37 29.70 -9.03
CA GLY A 101 -33.63 28.95 -9.12
C GLY A 101 -34.89 29.79 -8.90
N LYS A 102 -34.81 30.80 -8.01
CA LYS A 102 -35.93 31.74 -7.74
C LYS A 102 -36.18 32.74 -8.86
N VAL A 103 -35.14 33.11 -9.62
CA VAL A 103 -35.23 34.11 -10.70
C VAL A 103 -35.77 33.49 -11.98
N PHE A 104 -35.50 32.19 -12.22
CA PHE A 104 -35.85 31.51 -13.47
C PHE A 104 -36.98 30.48 -13.36
N ASN A 105 -37.57 30.28 -12.16
CA ASN A 105 -38.67 29.33 -11.92
C ASN A 105 -38.36 27.90 -12.43
N ILE A 106 -37.08 27.50 -12.37
CA ILE A 106 -36.61 26.18 -12.75
C ILE A 106 -36.57 25.34 -11.47
N THR A 107 -37.30 24.23 -11.42
CA THR A 107 -37.11 23.18 -10.42
C THR A 107 -36.04 22.22 -10.93
N PRO A 108 -34.79 22.28 -10.42
CA PRO A 108 -33.81 21.26 -10.77
C PRO A 108 -34.34 19.89 -10.36
N ASN A 109 -34.44 18.96 -11.31
CA ASN A 109 -34.75 17.57 -11.03
C ASN A 109 -33.54 16.94 -10.35
N TRP A 110 -33.49 17.07 -9.03
CA TRP A 110 -32.42 16.51 -8.22
C TRP A 110 -32.28 15.00 -8.45
N GLY A 111 -33.38 14.29 -8.74
CA GLY A 111 -33.34 12.85 -9.06
C GLY A 111 -32.50 12.54 -10.30
N GLU A 112 -32.63 13.31 -11.38
CA GLU A 112 -31.79 13.14 -12.57
C GLU A 112 -30.34 13.58 -12.33
N ILE A 113 -30.12 14.65 -11.58
CA ILE A 113 -28.76 15.12 -11.24
C ILE A 113 -28.03 14.11 -10.31
N PHE A 114 -28.73 13.51 -9.34
CA PHE A 114 -28.19 12.47 -8.47
C PHE A 114 -27.94 11.16 -9.22
N ASN A 115 -28.81 10.80 -10.17
CA ASN A 115 -28.63 9.59 -11.00
C ASN A 115 -27.52 9.76 -12.04
N THR A 116 -27.37 10.95 -12.64
CA THR A 116 -26.26 11.27 -13.55
C THR A 116 -24.92 11.43 -12.79
N ALA A 117 -24.94 11.95 -11.56
CA ALA A 117 -23.76 11.99 -10.69
C ALA A 117 -23.35 10.61 -10.14
N GLN A 118 -24.28 9.64 -10.07
CA GLN A 118 -23.94 8.24 -9.77
C GLN A 118 -23.36 7.50 -10.99
N SER A 119 -23.59 7.98 -12.22
CA SER A 119 -23.13 7.29 -13.43
C SER A 119 -21.76 7.74 -13.97
N GLU A 120 -21.12 8.74 -13.37
CA GLU A 120 -19.75 9.13 -13.71
C GLU A 120 -18.90 9.32 -12.45
N GLN A 121 -18.21 8.25 -12.04
CA GLN A 121 -16.74 8.19 -11.98
C GLN A 121 -16.28 6.87 -11.33
N SER A 122 -16.33 5.78 -12.11
CA SER A 122 -15.33 4.72 -11.97
C SER A 122 -14.02 5.26 -12.57
N SER A 123 -13.39 6.24 -11.90
CA SER A 123 -12.01 6.58 -12.25
C SER A 123 -11.17 5.36 -11.88
N ASN A 124 -10.81 4.54 -12.86
CA ASN A 124 -9.86 3.45 -12.65
C ASN A 124 -8.61 4.07 -12.02
N VAL A 125 -8.35 3.74 -10.75
CA VAL A 125 -7.21 4.21 -10.00
C VAL A 125 -6.03 3.31 -10.35
N SER A 126 -4.92 3.90 -10.80
CA SER A 126 -3.68 3.17 -11.05
C SER A 126 -2.71 3.48 -9.93
N LEU A 127 -2.66 2.61 -8.91
CA LEU A 127 -1.73 2.71 -7.80
C LEU A 127 -0.45 1.94 -8.07
N GLU A 128 0.61 2.32 -7.36
CA GLU A 128 1.94 1.71 -7.43
C GLU A 128 2.40 1.22 -6.06
N PHE A 129 3.39 0.33 -6.05
CA PHE A 129 4.15 0.05 -4.84
C PHE A 129 4.97 1.27 -4.47
N ARG A 130 5.15 1.51 -3.17
CA ARG A 130 5.83 2.71 -2.67
C ARG A 130 7.20 2.95 -3.32
N ASN A 131 7.99 1.90 -3.46
CA ASN A 131 9.25 1.97 -4.19
C ASN A 131 9.63 0.64 -4.84
N GLU A 132 10.62 0.68 -5.72
CA GLU A 132 11.14 -0.44 -6.48
C GLU A 132 11.58 -1.63 -5.61
N ALA A 133 12.20 -1.37 -4.46
CA ALA A 133 12.68 -2.44 -3.58
C ALA A 133 11.52 -3.19 -2.92
N LEU A 134 10.47 -2.48 -2.50
CA LEU A 134 9.26 -3.07 -1.94
C LEU A 134 8.45 -3.82 -3.00
N TRP A 135 8.39 -3.30 -4.23
CA TRP A 135 7.77 -3.98 -5.36
C TRP A 135 8.45 -5.31 -5.67
N GLU A 136 9.78 -5.29 -5.80
CA GLU A 136 10.58 -6.49 -6.07
C GLU A 136 10.45 -7.54 -4.96
N ASP A 137 10.57 -7.14 -3.69
CA ASP A 137 10.48 -8.08 -2.56
C ASP A 137 9.11 -8.78 -2.53
N HIS A 138 8.02 -8.02 -2.66
CA HIS A 138 6.68 -8.59 -2.69
C HIS A 138 6.43 -9.44 -3.93
N PHE A 139 6.89 -9.00 -5.10
CA PHE A 139 6.80 -9.77 -6.34
C PHE A 139 7.52 -11.12 -6.19
N LEU A 140 8.79 -11.13 -5.78
CA LEU A 140 9.56 -12.37 -5.65
C LEU A 140 8.93 -13.35 -4.66
N LYS A 141 8.33 -12.82 -3.59
CA LYS A 141 7.69 -13.62 -2.56
C LYS A 141 6.36 -14.25 -3.02
N HIS A 142 5.56 -13.53 -3.80
CA HIS A 142 4.16 -13.91 -4.08
C HIS A 142 3.88 -14.26 -5.55
N ARG A 143 4.76 -13.97 -6.51
CA ARG A 143 4.49 -14.18 -7.95
C ARG A 143 4.09 -15.60 -8.32
N SER A 144 4.61 -16.61 -7.62
CA SER A 144 4.28 -18.02 -7.85
C SER A 144 2.83 -18.35 -7.51
N GLU A 145 2.19 -17.59 -6.63
CA GLU A 145 0.77 -17.76 -6.26
C GLU A 145 -0.17 -17.44 -7.43
N PHE A 146 0.29 -16.59 -8.37
CA PHE A 146 -0.49 -16.09 -9.50
C PHE A 146 -0.04 -16.65 -10.85
N GLY A 147 1.20 -17.13 -10.95
CA GLY A 147 1.82 -17.53 -12.22
C GLY A 147 2.39 -16.36 -13.03
N TYR A 148 2.61 -15.19 -12.41
CA TYR A 148 3.18 -14.04 -13.10
C TYR A 148 4.69 -14.20 -13.31
N SER A 149 5.16 -13.75 -14.47
CA SER A 149 6.57 -13.78 -14.85
C SER A 149 7.25 -12.43 -14.68
N THR A 150 6.48 -11.33 -14.68
CA THR A 150 7.02 -9.97 -14.51
C THR A 150 6.34 -9.18 -13.40
N LYS A 151 7.05 -8.15 -12.93
CA LYS A 151 6.56 -7.22 -11.92
C LYS A 151 5.35 -6.43 -12.39
N GLU A 152 5.30 -6.08 -13.67
CA GLU A 152 4.24 -5.31 -14.30
C GLU A 152 2.93 -6.11 -14.34
N GLU A 153 3.00 -7.42 -14.63
CA GLU A 153 1.83 -8.31 -14.55
C GLU A 153 1.29 -8.38 -13.12
N TYR A 154 2.18 -8.48 -12.14
CA TYR A 154 1.83 -8.52 -10.73
C TYR A 154 1.20 -7.19 -10.25
N LEU A 155 1.75 -6.05 -10.66
CA LEU A 155 1.18 -4.73 -10.39
C LEU A 155 -0.18 -4.55 -11.05
N LYS A 156 -0.33 -5.04 -12.29
CA LYS A 156 -1.60 -5.02 -13.00
C LYS A 156 -2.66 -5.84 -12.25
N GLY A 157 -2.33 -7.06 -11.82
CA GLY A 157 -3.22 -7.89 -11.01
C GLY A 157 -3.71 -7.20 -9.74
N ALA A 158 -2.81 -6.55 -9.00
CA ALA A 158 -3.19 -5.78 -7.82
C ALA A 158 -4.19 -4.66 -8.15
N ASN A 159 -3.94 -3.91 -9.22
CA ASN A 159 -4.85 -2.85 -9.66
C ASN A 159 -6.18 -3.39 -10.21
N GLU A 160 -6.21 -4.58 -10.82
CA GLU A 160 -7.46 -5.24 -11.22
C GLU A 160 -8.34 -5.54 -10.01
N VAL A 161 -7.76 -6.00 -8.90
CA VAL A 161 -8.51 -6.22 -7.64
C VAL A 161 -9.02 -4.90 -7.06
N ILE A 162 -8.20 -3.85 -7.03
CA ILE A 162 -8.58 -2.51 -6.51
C ILE A 162 -9.76 -1.92 -7.31
N ASN A 163 -9.73 -2.05 -8.63
CA ASN A 163 -10.73 -1.43 -9.51
C ASN A 163 -11.94 -2.32 -9.80
N SER A 164 -11.96 -3.55 -9.29
CA SER A 164 -13.09 -4.45 -9.50
C SER A 164 -14.31 -4.02 -8.69
N ALA A 165 -15.44 -3.86 -9.37
CA ALA A 165 -16.73 -3.56 -8.73
C ALA A 165 -17.25 -4.70 -7.83
N THR A 166 -16.67 -5.90 -7.96
CA THR A 166 -17.04 -7.07 -7.14
C THR A 166 -16.09 -7.33 -5.98
N SER A 167 -15.00 -6.56 -5.87
CA SER A 167 -14.09 -6.70 -4.73
C SER A 167 -14.75 -6.22 -3.45
N LEU A 168 -14.66 -7.02 -2.38
CA LEU A 168 -15.00 -6.58 -1.04
C LEU A 168 -14.01 -5.51 -0.59
N HIS A 169 -14.48 -4.50 0.14
CA HIS A 169 -13.65 -3.39 0.59
C HIS A 169 -13.94 -3.04 2.06
N LYS A 170 -12.87 -2.81 2.83
CA LYS A 170 -12.94 -2.29 4.21
C LYS A 170 -11.64 -1.60 4.60
N PHE A 171 -11.63 -0.95 5.76
CA PHE A 171 -10.43 -0.37 6.37
C PHE A 171 -9.91 -1.28 7.49
N GLU A 172 -8.60 -1.46 7.57
CA GLU A 172 -7.91 -2.10 8.71
C GLU A 172 -8.06 -1.21 9.95
N ALA A 173 -8.43 -1.79 11.10
CA ALA A 173 -8.66 -1.01 12.32
C ALA A 173 -7.37 -0.36 12.85
N GLU A 174 -6.20 -0.95 12.56
CA GLU A 174 -4.93 -0.52 13.11
C GLU A 174 -4.32 0.71 12.42
N ASP A 175 -4.26 0.79 11.08
CA ASP A 175 -3.70 1.95 10.33
C ASP A 175 -4.72 2.71 9.51
N ASN A 176 -5.93 2.18 9.36
CA ASN A 176 -6.83 2.63 8.33
C ASN A 176 -6.24 2.42 6.91
N ASP A 177 -5.43 1.36 6.74
CA ASP A 177 -5.08 0.81 5.42
C ASP A 177 -6.38 0.30 4.76
N GLU A 178 -6.55 0.55 3.47
CA GLU A 178 -7.65 0.00 2.69
C GLU A 178 -7.35 -1.44 2.30
N ILE A 179 -8.33 -2.32 2.43
CA ILE A 179 -8.23 -3.74 2.10
C ILE A 179 -9.26 -4.06 1.03
N TYR A 180 -8.77 -4.54 -0.11
CA TYR A 180 -9.58 -5.04 -1.22
C TYR A 180 -9.45 -6.55 -1.32
N TYR A 181 -10.55 -7.26 -1.51
CA TYR A 181 -10.55 -8.72 -1.64
C TYR A 181 -11.47 -9.19 -2.77
N ASP A 182 -10.91 -9.86 -3.77
CA ASP A 182 -11.65 -10.58 -4.80
C ASP A 182 -11.91 -12.01 -4.31
N GLU A 183 -13.15 -12.29 -3.92
CA GLU A 183 -13.56 -13.60 -3.40
C GLU A 183 -13.46 -14.70 -4.45
N SER A 184 -13.71 -14.38 -5.73
CA SER A 184 -13.71 -15.37 -6.81
C SER A 184 -12.32 -15.87 -7.15
N LYS A 185 -11.32 -14.99 -7.08
CA LYS A 185 -9.91 -15.31 -7.36
C LYS A 185 -9.11 -15.64 -6.10
N ASN A 186 -9.69 -15.39 -4.93
CA ASN A 186 -9.02 -15.43 -3.64
C ASN A 186 -7.77 -14.52 -3.61
N GLU A 187 -7.94 -13.26 -3.97
CA GLU A 187 -6.85 -12.29 -4.11
C GLU A 187 -7.09 -11.10 -3.18
N ILE A 188 -6.07 -10.70 -2.42
CA ILE A 188 -6.17 -9.60 -1.46
C ILE A 188 -5.11 -8.53 -1.72
N VAL A 189 -5.51 -7.26 -1.65
CA VAL A 189 -4.62 -6.10 -1.77
C VAL A 189 -4.79 -5.20 -0.55
N PHE A 190 -3.67 -4.73 0.00
CA PHE A 190 -3.65 -3.69 1.01
C PHE A 190 -3.08 -2.41 0.42
N VAL A 191 -3.81 -1.32 0.57
CA VAL A 191 -3.42 0.02 0.13
C VAL A 191 -3.23 0.90 1.37
N SER A 192 -2.08 1.52 1.46
CA SER A 192 -1.77 2.46 2.53
C SER A 192 -2.65 3.70 2.44
N SER A 193 -2.95 4.31 3.60
CA SER A 193 -3.70 5.57 3.67
C SER A 193 -3.11 6.74 2.86
N ASP A 194 -1.85 6.67 2.43
CA ASP A 194 -1.20 7.65 1.55
C ASP A 194 -1.12 7.22 0.07
N GLY A 195 -1.85 6.16 -0.33
CA GLY A 195 -2.11 5.82 -1.72
C GLY A 195 -1.13 4.85 -2.37
N TYR A 196 -0.37 4.07 -1.59
CA TYR A 196 0.55 3.06 -2.13
C TYR A 196 0.10 1.64 -1.83
N ILE A 197 0.28 0.75 -2.80
CA ILE A 197 0.11 -0.69 -2.60
C ILE A 197 1.19 -1.16 -1.63
N ARG A 198 0.74 -1.77 -0.53
CA ARG A 198 1.62 -2.34 0.50
C ARG A 198 1.89 -3.81 0.27
N THR A 199 0.86 -4.57 -0.12
CA THR A 199 0.98 -6.00 -0.40
C THR A 199 -0.16 -6.49 -1.28
N TYR A 200 0.10 -7.56 -2.03
CA TYR A 200 -0.83 -8.25 -2.90
C TYR A 200 -0.52 -9.75 -2.86
N PHE A 201 -1.47 -10.61 -2.51
CA PHE A 201 -1.22 -12.07 -2.40
C PHE A 201 -2.52 -12.86 -2.38
N ARG A 202 -2.42 -14.19 -2.40
CA ARG A 202 -3.55 -15.11 -2.19
C ARG A 202 -3.53 -15.65 -0.77
N PRO A 203 -4.44 -15.20 0.13
CA PRO A 203 -4.43 -15.69 1.50
C PRO A 203 -4.82 -17.17 1.56
N SER A 204 -4.06 -17.96 2.31
CA SER A 204 -4.33 -19.39 2.50
C SER A 204 -5.67 -19.69 3.17
N GLU A 205 -6.15 -18.76 4.00
CA GLU A 205 -7.44 -18.87 4.72
C GLU A 205 -8.60 -18.21 3.97
N GLY A 206 -8.39 -17.75 2.73
CA GLY A 206 -9.44 -17.19 1.91
C GLY A 206 -10.14 -15.98 2.54
N ILE A 207 -11.47 -15.96 2.41
CA ILE A 207 -12.33 -14.92 3.00
C ILE A 207 -12.17 -14.80 4.52
N ASN A 208 -11.79 -15.87 5.22
CA ASN A 208 -11.52 -15.80 6.67
C ASN A 208 -10.29 -14.95 6.98
N TYR A 209 -9.32 -14.87 6.06
CA TYR A 209 -8.21 -13.93 6.16
C TYR A 209 -8.69 -12.50 6.08
N TYR A 210 -9.51 -12.20 5.07
CA TYR A 210 -10.07 -10.86 4.91
C TYR A 210 -10.90 -10.46 6.14
N ASN A 211 -11.81 -11.32 6.60
CA ASN A 211 -12.72 -11.02 7.71
C ASN A 211 -12.02 -10.66 9.02
N ARG A 212 -10.86 -11.26 9.32
CA ARG A 212 -10.10 -10.98 10.56
C ARG A 212 -9.19 -9.75 10.51
N GLN A 213 -8.92 -9.20 9.32
CA GLN A 213 -8.12 -7.97 9.23
C GLN A 213 -8.86 -6.78 9.84
#